data_AF-A0A2G6DT21-F1
#
_entry.id   AF-A0A2G6DT21-F1
#
_cell.length_a   1.000
_cell.length_b   1.000
_cell.length_c   1.000
_cell.angle_alpha   90.00
_cell.angle_beta   90.00
_cell.angle_gamma   90.00
#
_symmetry.space_group_name_H-M   'P 1'
#
loop_
_entity.id
_entity.type
_entity.pdbx_description
1 polymer ?
#
loop_
_entity_poly.entity_id
_entity_poly.type
_entity_poly.pdbx_seq_one_letter_code
_entity_poly.pdbx_strand_id
1 'polypeptide(L)'
;MAAGGAVCRDCRPPGAAAPHPEAMPLLAALLSGDWARAETFDDAARRSAGGLVNAYVQWHIERGVRSLRHVVREEAAPDVERVLR
;
A
#
# COMPACT_ATOMS: atom_id res chain seq x y z
N MET A 1 4.03 -3.46 -15.77
CA MET A 1 4.33 -2.44 -14.73
C MET A 1 5.84 -2.26 -14.67
N ALA A 2 6.41 -1.28 -15.37
CA ALA A 2 7.86 -1.30 -15.66
C ALA A 2 8.73 -0.32 -14.83
N ALA A 3 8.16 0.55 -13.98
CA ALA A 3 8.93 1.62 -13.32
C ALA A 3 8.76 1.72 -11.79
N GLY A 4 8.09 0.76 -11.14
CA GLY A 4 8.01 0.71 -9.67
C GLY A 4 7.26 1.85 -8.96
N GLY A 5 6.63 2.80 -9.68
CA GLY A 5 5.97 3.96 -9.07
C GLY A 5 4.60 4.29 -9.66
N ALA A 6 4.09 5.47 -9.28
CA ALA A 6 2.86 6.07 -9.81
C ALA A 6 3.13 7.47 -10.34
N VAL A 7 2.40 7.86 -11.38
CA VAL A 7 2.44 9.21 -11.97
C VAL A 7 1.02 9.74 -12.16
N CYS A 8 0.90 11.04 -12.45
CA CYS A 8 -0.39 11.70 -12.68
C CYS A 8 -1.18 11.02 -13.82
N ARG A 9 -2.51 11.21 -13.85
CA ARG A 9 -3.36 10.60 -14.89
C ARG A 9 -2.93 10.98 -16.31
N ASP A 10 -2.49 12.22 -16.51
CA ASP A 10 -2.06 12.74 -17.81
C ASP A 10 -0.64 12.28 -18.17
N CYS A 11 0.14 11.89 -17.17
CA CYS A 11 1.54 11.49 -17.29
C CYS A 11 1.70 9.97 -17.50
N ARG A 12 0.65 9.18 -17.25
CA ARG A 12 0.79 7.72 -17.15
C ARG A 12 0.78 7.07 -18.54
N PRO A 13 1.81 6.26 -18.89
CA PRO A 13 1.75 5.46 -20.11
C PRO A 13 0.72 4.33 -19.98
N PRO A 14 0.24 3.78 -21.10
CA PRO A 14 -0.60 2.57 -21.09
C PRO A 14 0.04 1.45 -20.27
N GLY A 15 -0.72 0.83 -19.36
CA GLY A 15 -0.23 -0.23 -18.48
C GLY A 15 0.53 0.23 -17.23
N ALA A 16 0.62 1.54 -16.98
CA ALA A 16 1.05 2.09 -15.70
C ALA A 16 -0.01 1.86 -14.61
N ALA A 17 0.44 1.75 -13.35
CA ALA A 17 -0.44 1.60 -12.20
C ALA A 17 -1.41 2.79 -12.09
N ALA A 18 -2.65 2.50 -11.69
CA ALA A 18 -3.70 3.48 -11.44
C ALA A 18 -4.10 3.39 -9.96
N PRO A 19 -3.34 3.99 -9.05
CA PRO A 19 -3.60 3.83 -7.63
C PRO A 19 -4.91 4.50 -7.22
N HIS A 20 -5.46 4.03 -6.11
CA HIS A 20 -6.55 4.70 -5.40
C HIS A 20 -6.16 6.16 -5.11
N PRO A 21 -7.07 7.15 -5.25
CA PRO A 21 -6.74 8.56 -5.03
C PRO A 21 -6.15 8.81 -3.64
N GLU A 22 -6.64 8.12 -2.62
CA GLU A 22 -6.15 8.25 -1.23
C GLU A 22 -4.84 7.48 -0.93
N ALA A 23 -4.29 6.72 -1.89
CA ALA A 23 -3.06 5.97 -1.66
C ALA A 23 -1.85 6.90 -1.44
N MET A 24 -1.73 7.97 -2.23
CA MET A 24 -0.64 8.94 -2.08
C MET A 24 -0.75 9.77 -0.78
N PRO A 25 -1.93 10.30 -0.41
CA PRO A 25 -2.16 10.88 0.92
C PRO A 25 -1.80 9.95 2.08
N LEU A 26 -2.19 8.68 2.03
CA LEU A 26 -1.84 7.69 3.06
C LEU A 26 -0.32 7.51 3.16
N LEU A 27 0.37 7.34 2.03
CA LEU A 27 1.84 7.21 2.01
C LEU A 27 2.54 8.46 2.58
N ALA A 28 2.00 9.66 2.32
CA ALA A 28 2.52 10.89 2.89
C ALA A 28 2.34 10.96 4.42
N ALA A 29 1.18 10.55 4.93
CA ALA A 29 0.93 10.46 6.38
C ALA A 29 1.90 9.48 7.06
N LEU A 30 2.08 8.28 6.47
CA LEU A 30 3.03 7.29 6.98
C LEU A 30 4.48 7.78 6.96
N LEU A 31 4.91 8.44 5.87
CA LEU A 31 6.27 8.96 5.72
C LEU A 31 6.58 10.08 6.73
N SER A 32 5.58 10.90 7.06
CA SER A 32 5.70 11.98 8.04
C SER A 32 5.50 11.52 9.50
N GLY A 33 5.10 10.27 9.72
CA GLY A 33 4.83 9.72 11.06
C GLY A 33 3.48 10.17 11.65
N ASP A 34 2.56 10.70 10.84
CA ASP A 34 1.20 11.05 11.26
C ASP A 34 0.31 9.80 11.30
N TRP A 35 0.52 8.98 12.33
CA TRP A 35 -0.20 7.73 12.54
C TRP A 35 -1.70 7.93 12.75
N ALA A 36 -2.10 9.01 13.44
CA ALA A 36 -3.50 9.32 13.67
C ALA A 36 -4.25 9.56 12.35
N ARG A 37 -3.64 10.28 11.41
CA ARG A 37 -4.19 10.43 10.06
C ARG A 37 -4.09 9.14 9.24
N ALA A 38 -3.00 8.40 9.36
CA ALA A 38 -2.85 7.13 8.64
C ALA A 38 -3.96 6.12 8.99
N GLU A 39 -4.45 6.15 10.23
CA GLU A 39 -5.51 5.28 10.71
C GLU A 39 -6.89 5.58 10.08
N THR A 40 -7.15 6.81 9.61
CA THR A 40 -8.46 7.21 9.07
C THR A 40 -8.72 6.68 7.65
N PHE A 41 -7.71 6.18 6.95
CA PHE A 41 -7.84 5.71 5.57
C PHE A 41 -8.43 4.31 5.49
N ASP A 42 -9.27 4.09 4.48
CA ASP A 42 -9.94 2.82 4.22
C ASP A 42 -8.99 1.71 3.70
N ASP A 43 -9.51 0.48 3.66
CA ASP A 43 -8.74 -0.67 3.20
C ASP A 43 -8.39 -0.62 1.72
N ALA A 44 -9.16 0.10 0.89
CA ALA A 44 -8.87 0.23 -0.54
C ALA A 44 -7.61 1.09 -0.76
N ALA A 45 -7.51 2.21 -0.04
CA ALA A 45 -6.33 3.05 0.01
C ALA A 45 -5.11 2.28 0.53
N ARG A 46 -5.28 1.53 1.64
CA ARG A 46 -4.22 0.70 2.24
C ARG A 46 -3.70 -0.37 1.28
N ARG A 47 -4.60 -1.12 0.61
CA ARG A 47 -4.23 -2.12 -0.41
C ARG A 47 -3.48 -1.49 -1.57
N SER A 48 -3.98 -0.36 -2.08
CA SER A 48 -3.34 0.37 -3.18
C SER A 48 -1.95 0.88 -2.79
N ALA A 49 -1.80 1.48 -1.60
CA ALA A 49 -0.52 1.98 -1.09
C ALA A 49 0.51 0.85 -0.91
N GLY A 50 0.10 -0.27 -0.30
CA GLY A 50 0.97 -1.44 -0.16
C GLY A 50 1.39 -2.05 -1.50
N GLY A 51 0.50 -2.02 -2.51
CA GLY A 51 0.82 -2.41 -3.88
C GLY A 51 1.92 -1.55 -4.50
N LEU A 52 1.85 -0.22 -4.31
CA LEU A 52 2.85 0.72 -4.79
C LEU A 52 4.22 0.48 -4.11
N VAL A 53 4.24 0.35 -2.78
CA VAL A 53 5.48 0.10 -2.03
C VAL A 53 6.13 -1.22 -2.45
N ASN A 54 5.33 -2.29 -2.59
CA ASN A 54 5.85 -3.56 -3.09
C ASN A 54 6.43 -3.39 -4.50
N ALA A 55 5.70 -2.79 -5.44
CA ALA A 55 6.20 -2.58 -6.80
C ALA A 55 7.50 -1.75 -6.84
N TYR A 56 7.62 -0.71 -6.00
CA TYR A 56 8.82 0.12 -5.86
C TYR A 56 10.01 -0.71 -5.41
N VAL A 57 9.86 -1.47 -4.33
CA VAL A 57 10.95 -2.28 -3.79
C VAL A 57 11.31 -3.42 -4.75
N GLN A 58 10.35 -4.05 -5.42
CA GLN A 58 10.62 -5.08 -6.43
C GLN A 58 11.35 -4.52 -7.66
N TRP A 59 11.08 -3.26 -8.04
CA TRP A 59 11.80 -2.60 -9.13
C TRP A 59 13.24 -2.26 -8.74
N HIS A 60 13.45 -1.76 -7.52
CA HIS A 60 14.78 -1.39 -7.03
C HIS A 60 15.64 -2.58 -6.58
N ILE A 61 15.01 -3.65 -6.11
CA ILE A 61 15.69 -4.86 -5.66
C ILE A 61 15.34 -5.95 -6.68
N GLU A 62 16.26 -6.19 -7.63
CA GLU A 62 16.15 -7.20 -8.70
C GLU A 62 15.84 -8.63 -8.22
N ARG A 63 15.80 -8.86 -6.90
CA ARG A 63 15.32 -10.07 -6.22
C ARG A 63 14.23 -9.68 -5.22
N GLY A 64 13.00 -10.08 -5.50
CA GLY A 64 11.86 -9.73 -4.66
C GLY A 64 12.01 -10.04 -3.17
N VAL A 65 11.45 -9.15 -2.34
CA VAL A 65 11.51 -9.26 -0.87
C VAL A 65 10.69 -10.46 -0.41
N ARG A 66 11.40 -11.52 -0.01
CA ARG A 66 10.78 -12.79 0.37
C ARG A 66 9.88 -12.67 1.60
N SER A 67 10.23 -11.79 2.54
CA SER A 67 9.45 -11.56 3.76
C SER A 67 8.06 -10.99 3.48
N LEU A 68 7.86 -10.25 2.39
CA LEU A 68 6.53 -9.73 2.03
C LEU A 68 5.52 -10.83 1.71
N ARG A 69 5.97 -12.03 1.34
CA ARG A 69 5.09 -13.19 1.12
C ARG A 69 4.50 -13.74 2.42
N HIS A 70 5.13 -13.43 3.56
CA HIS A 70 4.70 -13.88 4.88
C HIS A 70 3.86 -12.84 5.62
N VAL A 71 3.66 -11.65 5.03
CA VAL A 71 2.75 -10.66 5.59
C VAL A 71 1.33 -11.17 5.37
N VAL A 72 0.72 -11.67 6.46
CA VAL A 72 -0.71 -11.97 6.50
C VAL A 72 -1.43 -10.65 6.26
N ARG A 73 -2.21 -10.61 5.18
CA ARG A 73 -3.19 -9.56 5.01
C ARG A 73 -4.37 -9.99 5.87
N GLU A 74 -4.48 -9.43 7.07
CA GLU A 74 -5.69 -9.62 7.86
C GLU A 74 -6.85 -9.11 6.99
N GLU A 75 -7.66 -10.02 6.47
CA GLU A 75 -9.06 -9.70 6.21
C GLU A 75 -9.61 -9.26 7.56
N ALA A 76 -10.03 -7.99 7.64
CA ALA A 76 -10.52 -7.31 8.84
C ALA A 76 -10.79 -8.27 10.01
N ALA A 77 -9.89 -8.27 11.00
CA ALA A 77 -9.95 -9.19 12.13
C ALA A 77 -11.38 -9.14 12.74
N PRO A 78 -12.06 -10.28 12.91
CA PRO A 78 -13.31 -10.29 13.64
C PRO A 78 -12.99 -9.93 15.09
N ASP A 79 -13.74 -8.96 15.61
CA ASP A 79 -13.79 -8.50 17.00
C ASP A 79 -12.93 -9.30 18.00
N VAL A 80 -11.75 -8.75 18.31
CA VAL A 80 -10.77 -9.30 19.26
C VAL A 80 -11.33 -9.46 20.68
N GLU A 81 -12.50 -8.89 20.98
CA GLU A 81 -13.17 -9.02 22.28
C GLU A 81 -13.77 -10.43 22.52
N ARG A 82 -13.98 -11.24 21.46
CA ARG A 82 -14.57 -12.58 21.58
C ARG A 82 -13.55 -13.70 21.83
N VAL A 83 -12.25 -13.46 21.61
CA VAL A 83 -11.18 -14.46 21.84
C VAL A 83 -10.70 -14.46 23.30
N LEU A 84 -11.00 -13.40 24.05
CA LEU A 84 -10.64 -13.24 25.46
C LEU A 84 -11.79 -13.53 26.44
N ARG A 85 -12.91 -14.10 25.98
CA ARG A 85 -14.02 -14.58 26.82
C ARG A 85 -14.17 -16.09 26.75
#